data_AF-A0A660XXE2-F1
#
_entry.id   AF-A0A660XXE2-F1
#
_cell.length_a   1.000
_cell.length_b   1.000
_cell.length_c   1.000
_cell.angle_alpha   90.00
_cell.angle_beta   90.00
_cell.angle_gamma   90.00
#
_symmetry.space_group_name_H-M   'P 1'
#
loop_
_entity.id
_entity.type
_entity.pdbx_description
1 polymer ?
#
loop_
_entity_poly.entity_id
_entity_poly.type
_entity_poly.pdbx_seq_one_letter_code
_entity_poly.pdbx_strand_id
1 'polypeptide(L)'
;MKPLTLIVTALFCISVGLSAQDKDNQSENIKSDSTISNTENADSVLQQDYKSTKIESNEKDNDWDDWDSWKEDRKDSWKSSRKRGFFRGGAGGWDFYIMDLNVDEINAKLTEIGIPEFDSRITMNGGGGWAFLGHGIRIGGLGAHGQVKSSGGDKISNGTRINKEVTLSINFGGFLIEKVYHPFNKTELYLGTTIGGGNTNLKFNQWSGAADWSELWNGYNNDWIDTDSGKYTDYENELSCGYFTVLPTIGFRYNFFRWAAVGVNVGYLYMHQKQEGWRMDGKAVSGAPDIDVSNIIYRLNFYFGG
;
A
#
# COMPACT_ATOMS: atom_id res chain seq x y z
N MET A 1 16.22 -10.79 21.81
CA MET A 1 15.14 -11.27 20.91
C MET A 1 14.17 -12.13 21.71
N LYS A 2 12.85 -11.93 21.52
CA LYS A 2 11.68 -12.48 22.29
C LYS A 2 11.38 -11.68 23.58
N PRO A 3 10.34 -10.83 23.56
CA PRO A 3 8.97 -11.29 23.88
C PRO A 3 7.85 -10.75 22.95
N LEU A 4 8.16 -9.87 21.98
CA LEU A 4 7.13 -9.21 21.16
C LEU A 4 6.47 -10.13 20.12
N THR A 5 7.20 -11.15 19.65
CA THR A 5 6.72 -12.11 18.64
C THR A 5 5.60 -13.01 19.17
N LEU A 6 5.48 -13.20 20.49
CA LEU A 6 4.47 -14.09 21.08
C LEU A 6 3.09 -13.42 21.17
N ILE A 7 3.05 -12.09 21.29
CA ILE A 7 1.81 -11.32 21.47
C ILE A 7 1.04 -11.20 20.14
N VAL A 8 1.76 -11.09 19.01
CA VAL A 8 1.15 -10.97 17.68
C VAL A 8 0.55 -12.30 17.22
N THR A 9 1.19 -13.44 17.52
CA THR A 9 0.64 -14.77 17.21
C THR A 9 -0.60 -15.09 18.06
N ALA A 10 -0.65 -14.63 19.31
CA ALA A 10 -1.79 -14.84 20.20
C ALA A 10 -3.05 -14.06 19.73
N LEU A 11 -2.88 -12.85 19.21
CA LEU A 11 -3.98 -12.05 18.66
C LEU A 11 -4.57 -12.63 17.36
N PHE A 12 -3.74 -13.30 16.54
CA PHE A 12 -4.21 -13.97 15.33
C PHE A 12 -5.08 -15.21 15.65
N CYS A 13 -4.69 -16.02 16.64
CA CYS A 13 -5.43 -17.23 17.03
C CYS A 13 -6.81 -16.95 17.66
N ILE A 14 -6.97 -15.85 18.40
CA ILE A 14 -8.26 -15.50 19.02
C ILE A 14 -9.31 -15.14 17.96
N SER A 15 -8.90 -14.55 16.83
CA SER A 15 -9.81 -14.17 15.75
C SER A 15 -10.36 -15.36 14.94
N VAL A 16 -9.54 -16.42 14.81
CA VAL A 16 -9.94 -17.66 14.12
C VAL A 16 -10.81 -18.54 15.03
N GLY A 17 -10.52 -18.58 16.34
CA GLY A 17 -11.29 -19.37 17.31
C GLY A 17 -12.74 -18.90 17.46
N LEU A 18 -12.98 -17.58 17.50
CA LEU A 18 -14.35 -17.03 17.57
C LEU A 18 -15.17 -17.28 16.30
N SER A 19 -14.53 -17.51 15.15
CA SER A 19 -15.22 -17.74 13.87
C SER A 19 -15.64 -19.21 13.67
N ALA A 20 -15.05 -20.14 14.43
CA ALA A 20 -15.36 -21.57 14.35
C ALA A 20 -16.53 -21.97 15.26
N GLN A 21 -16.72 -21.28 16.38
CA GLN A 21 -17.70 -21.65 17.40
C GLN A 21 -19.16 -21.33 17.00
N ASP A 22 -19.38 -20.48 15.99
CA ASP A 22 -20.71 -20.17 15.46
C ASP A 22 -21.23 -21.20 14.42
N LYS A 23 -20.41 -22.18 14.01
CA LYS A 23 -20.80 -23.16 12.97
C LYS A 23 -21.31 -24.51 13.49
N ASP A 24 -21.23 -24.80 14.78
CA ASP A 24 -21.57 -26.13 15.34
C ASP A 24 -22.99 -26.25 15.91
N ASN A 25 -23.86 -25.24 15.75
CA ASN A 25 -25.22 -25.24 16.31
C ASN A 25 -26.37 -25.37 15.28
N GLN A 26 -26.16 -26.09 14.17
CA GLN A 26 -27.28 -26.54 13.33
C GLN A 26 -27.13 -28.01 12.91
N SER A 27 -27.79 -28.89 13.67
CA SER A 27 -28.04 -30.28 13.30
C SER A 27 -29.28 -30.40 12.39
N GLU A 28 -29.09 -31.14 11.30
CA GLU A 28 -30.00 -32.11 10.67
C GLU A 28 -31.38 -31.66 10.14
N ASN A 29 -31.54 -31.74 8.81
CA ASN A 29 -32.52 -32.65 8.23
C ASN A 29 -32.14 -33.03 6.78
N ILE A 30 -31.91 -34.32 6.58
CA ILE A 30 -31.69 -34.97 5.29
C ILE A 30 -33.06 -35.36 4.71
N LYS A 31 -33.30 -35.07 3.43
CA LYS A 31 -34.11 -35.94 2.57
C LYS A 31 -33.61 -35.87 1.12
N SER A 32 -33.10 -37.01 0.69
CA SER A 32 -32.79 -37.41 -0.68
C SER A 32 -34.05 -37.60 -1.51
N ASP A 33 -34.03 -37.20 -2.78
CA ASP A 33 -34.50 -38.12 -3.83
C ASP A 33 -33.92 -37.79 -5.22
N SER A 34 -33.76 -38.83 -6.01
CA SER A 34 -33.04 -38.91 -7.28
C SER A 34 -33.97 -39.37 -8.40
N THR A 35 -33.97 -38.76 -9.60
CA THR A 35 -34.14 -39.47 -10.90
C THR A 35 -33.99 -38.59 -12.16
N ILE A 36 -32.86 -38.78 -12.86
CA ILE A 36 -32.62 -39.19 -14.27
C ILE A 36 -33.70 -38.95 -15.38
N SER A 37 -33.30 -38.12 -16.37
CA SER A 37 -33.29 -38.24 -17.86
C SER A 37 -34.50 -38.01 -18.80
N ASN A 38 -34.17 -37.20 -19.84
CA ASN A 38 -34.35 -37.39 -21.30
C ASN A 38 -35.53 -36.75 -22.07
N THR A 39 -35.15 -35.95 -23.10
CA THR A 39 -35.53 -36.01 -24.53
C THR A 39 -36.04 -34.68 -25.15
N GLU A 40 -35.14 -34.10 -25.96
CA GLU A 40 -35.28 -33.51 -27.32
C GLU A 40 -36.41 -32.54 -27.77
N ASN A 41 -35.91 -31.44 -28.36
CA ASN A 41 -36.24 -30.83 -29.66
C ASN A 41 -37.38 -29.80 -29.85
N ALA A 42 -36.91 -28.64 -30.34
CA ALA A 42 -37.41 -27.84 -31.47
C ALA A 42 -38.48 -26.75 -31.28
N ASP A 43 -38.05 -25.53 -31.64
CA ASP A 43 -38.74 -24.45 -32.35
C ASP A 43 -39.98 -23.78 -31.74
N SER A 44 -39.82 -22.50 -31.38
CA SER A 44 -40.42 -21.40 -32.16
C SER A 44 -40.08 -20.04 -31.57
N VAL A 45 -39.73 -19.13 -32.48
CA VAL A 45 -39.40 -17.72 -32.26
C VAL A 45 -40.63 -16.88 -32.66
N LEU A 46 -40.92 -15.85 -31.84
CA LEU A 46 -41.82 -14.69 -32.04
C LEU A 46 -43.34 -14.88 -31.84
N GLN A 47 -43.87 -14.28 -30.76
CA GLN A 47 -44.97 -13.31 -30.87
C GLN A 47 -45.08 -12.36 -29.67
N GLN A 48 -45.61 -11.18 -29.96
CA GLN A 48 -45.51 -9.90 -29.24
C GLN A 48 -46.39 -9.77 -27.97
N ASP A 49 -45.92 -8.85 -27.11
CA ASP A 49 -46.67 -7.89 -26.30
C ASP A 49 -48.04 -8.26 -25.73
N TYR A 50 -48.10 -8.40 -24.41
CA TYR A 50 -49.21 -7.85 -23.61
C TYR A 50 -48.69 -7.30 -22.27
N LYS A 51 -48.86 -5.99 -22.07
CA LYS A 51 -48.70 -5.31 -20.78
C LYS A 51 -49.69 -5.88 -19.76
N SER A 52 -49.22 -6.22 -18.57
CA SER A 52 -50.04 -6.09 -17.36
C SER A 52 -49.23 -5.43 -16.24
N THR A 53 -49.56 -4.17 -16.00
CA THR A 53 -49.17 -3.40 -14.83
C THR A 53 -49.89 -4.02 -13.62
N LYS A 54 -49.18 -4.76 -12.77
CA LYS A 54 -49.69 -5.06 -11.42
C LYS A 54 -49.64 -3.77 -10.61
N ILE A 55 -50.78 -3.10 -10.53
CA ILE A 55 -51.07 -2.16 -9.45
C ILE A 55 -51.43 -3.05 -8.25
N GLU A 56 -50.49 -3.25 -7.34
CA GLU A 56 -50.79 -3.82 -6.03
C GLU A 56 -51.62 -2.82 -5.24
N SER A 57 -52.89 -3.16 -5.03
CA SER A 57 -53.79 -2.46 -4.13
C SER A 57 -53.30 -2.63 -2.69
N ASN A 58 -52.84 -1.53 -2.09
CA ASN A 58 -52.72 -1.42 -0.64
C ASN A 58 -54.14 -1.31 -0.04
N GLU A 59 -54.80 -2.44 0.18
CA GLU A 59 -55.87 -2.52 1.16
C GLU A 59 -55.20 -2.63 2.54
N LYS A 60 -55.24 -1.53 3.29
CA LYS A 60 -54.95 -1.54 4.72
C LYS A 60 -56.21 -2.03 5.42
N ASP A 61 -56.23 -3.31 5.75
CA ASP A 61 -57.14 -3.81 6.77
C ASP A 61 -56.75 -3.18 8.11
N ASN A 62 -57.72 -2.50 8.70
CA ASN A 62 -57.58 -1.81 9.98
C ASN A 62 -57.64 -2.83 11.11
N ASP A 63 -56.51 -3.46 11.41
CA ASP A 63 -56.36 -4.28 12.62
C ASP A 63 -55.94 -3.37 13.78
N TRP A 64 -56.80 -3.32 14.81
CA TRP A 64 -56.70 -2.40 15.95
C TRP A 64 -55.71 -2.86 17.03
N ASP A 65 -54.91 -3.90 16.76
CA ASP A 65 -53.99 -4.51 17.72
C ASP A 65 -52.56 -3.94 17.67
N ASP A 66 -52.33 -2.89 16.89
CA ASP A 66 -50.99 -2.40 16.60
C ASP A 66 -50.68 -1.02 17.23
N TRP A 67 -50.88 -0.92 18.55
CA TRP A 67 -50.60 0.32 19.30
C TRP A 67 -49.10 0.54 19.58
N ASP A 68 -48.25 -0.41 19.20
CA ASP A 68 -46.80 -0.37 19.42
C ASP A 68 -45.95 -0.46 18.13
N SER A 69 -46.49 -0.74 16.92
CA SER A 69 -45.68 -0.66 15.68
C SER A 69 -45.10 0.71 15.44
N TRP A 70 -45.83 1.79 15.73
CA TRP A 70 -45.26 3.14 15.62
C TRP A 70 -44.01 3.37 16.50
N LYS A 71 -43.76 2.54 17.53
CA LYS A 71 -42.51 2.54 18.30
C LYS A 71 -41.45 1.66 17.66
N GLU A 72 -41.81 0.54 17.05
CA GLU A 72 -40.90 -0.33 16.29
C GLU A 72 -40.47 0.33 14.97
N ASP A 73 -41.42 0.85 14.20
CA ASP A 73 -41.20 1.69 13.03
C ASP A 73 -40.39 2.93 13.36
N ARG A 74 -40.60 3.56 14.54
CA ARG A 74 -39.72 4.64 15.00
C ARG A 74 -38.34 4.13 15.36
N LYS A 75 -38.17 2.99 16.03
CA LYS A 75 -36.84 2.42 16.31
C LYS A 75 -36.09 2.05 15.02
N ASP A 76 -36.79 1.50 14.03
CA ASP A 76 -36.21 1.07 12.76
C ASP A 76 -35.98 2.23 11.79
N SER A 77 -36.84 3.25 11.78
CA SER A 77 -36.57 4.52 11.08
C SER A 77 -35.46 5.36 11.77
N TRP A 78 -35.31 5.26 13.09
CA TRP A 78 -34.20 5.89 13.81
C TRP A 78 -32.86 5.18 13.52
N LYS A 79 -32.89 3.85 13.32
CA LYS A 79 -31.73 3.06 12.85
C LYS A 79 -31.43 3.24 11.35
N SER A 80 -32.45 3.43 10.51
CA SER A 80 -32.30 3.52 9.04
C SER A 80 -32.02 4.94 8.52
N SER A 81 -32.37 6.00 9.26
CA SER A 81 -32.19 7.39 8.81
C SER A 81 -30.79 7.97 9.01
N ARG A 82 -29.92 7.32 9.78
CA ARG A 82 -28.50 7.67 9.81
C ARG A 82 -27.82 7.13 8.56
N LYS A 83 -27.96 7.87 7.44
CA LYS A 83 -27.12 7.70 6.25
C LYS A 83 -25.67 7.66 6.73
N ARG A 84 -25.10 6.45 6.75
CA ARG A 84 -23.74 6.23 7.23
C ARG A 84 -22.80 6.99 6.30
N GLY A 85 -22.02 7.90 6.86
CA GLY A 85 -21.18 8.83 6.10
C GLY A 85 -19.81 8.27 5.73
N PHE A 86 -19.69 6.95 5.58
CA PHE A 86 -18.45 6.26 5.24
C PHE A 86 -18.63 5.46 3.94
N PHE A 87 -17.51 5.09 3.31
CA PHE A 87 -17.50 4.37 2.03
C PHE A 87 -18.09 2.96 2.16
N ARG A 88 -18.72 2.45 1.10
CA ARG A 88 -19.36 1.13 1.08
C ARG A 88 -18.90 0.24 -0.08
N GLY A 89 -18.40 0.83 -1.16
CA GLY A 89 -17.80 0.12 -2.27
C GLY A 89 -16.28 0.06 -2.14
N GLY A 90 -15.59 0.83 -2.97
CA GLY A 90 -14.14 0.91 -2.96
C GLY A 90 -13.65 2.35 -2.92
N ALA A 91 -12.39 2.51 -2.56
CA ALA A 91 -11.71 3.80 -2.58
C ALA A 91 -10.28 3.64 -3.06
N GLY A 92 -9.78 4.68 -3.73
CA GLY A 92 -8.39 4.80 -4.16
C GLY A 92 -7.86 6.17 -3.77
N GLY A 93 -6.55 6.29 -3.62
CA GLY A 93 -6.00 7.50 -3.03
C GLY A 93 -4.49 7.65 -3.13
N TRP A 94 -4.07 8.82 -2.69
CA TRP A 94 -2.67 9.18 -2.52
C TRP A 94 -2.26 8.98 -1.06
N ASP A 95 -1.08 8.43 -0.87
CA ASP A 95 -0.49 8.15 0.43
C ASP A 95 0.87 8.83 0.52
N PHE A 96 1.10 9.52 1.62
CA PHE A 96 2.39 10.08 1.99
C PHE A 96 2.94 9.34 3.21
N TYR A 97 4.20 8.92 3.14
CA TYR A 97 4.83 8.09 4.15
C TYR A 97 6.06 8.77 4.73
N ILE A 98 6.28 8.49 6.02
CA ILE A 98 7.51 8.84 6.72
C ILE A 98 8.00 7.59 7.44
N MET A 99 9.27 7.24 7.24
CA MET A 99 9.90 6.10 7.89
C MET A 99 11.33 6.46 8.29
N ASP A 100 11.76 6.00 9.46
CA ASP A 100 13.15 6.11 9.85
C ASP A 100 13.97 5.00 9.16
N LEU A 101 15.12 5.36 8.60
CA LEU A 101 16.03 4.46 7.90
C LEU A 101 17.08 3.91 8.88
N ASN A 102 17.25 2.59 8.87
CA ASN A 102 18.39 1.95 9.51
C ASN A 102 19.46 1.69 8.43
N VAL A 103 20.36 2.65 8.26
CA VAL A 103 21.38 2.64 7.18
C VAL A 103 22.80 2.84 7.71
N ASP A 104 23.04 2.51 8.98
CA ASP A 104 24.33 2.71 9.65
C ASP A 104 25.50 2.07 8.90
N GLU A 105 25.31 0.85 8.38
CA GLU A 105 26.33 0.15 7.60
C GLU A 105 26.65 0.85 6.27
N ILE A 106 25.64 1.43 5.61
CA ILE A 106 25.83 2.19 4.37
C ILE A 106 26.50 3.52 4.69
N ASN A 107 26.05 4.21 5.73
CA ASN A 107 26.59 5.48 6.19
C ASN A 107 28.09 5.37 6.55
N ALA A 108 28.49 4.28 7.21
CA ALA A 108 29.91 4.00 7.47
C ALA A 108 30.74 3.97 6.17
N LYS A 109 30.20 3.36 5.10
CA LYS A 109 30.87 3.30 3.78
C LYS A 109 30.83 4.62 3.02
N LEU A 110 29.78 5.42 3.17
CA LEU A 110 29.72 6.77 2.57
C LEU A 110 30.82 7.68 3.14
N THR A 111 31.01 7.64 4.46
CA THR A 111 32.03 8.43 5.14
C THR A 111 33.45 8.01 4.72
N GLU A 112 33.70 6.70 4.50
CA GLU A 112 34.98 6.19 3.96
C GLU A 112 35.31 6.78 2.57
N ILE A 113 34.30 7.06 1.74
CA ILE A 113 34.48 7.60 0.38
C ILE A 113 34.33 9.13 0.29
N GLY A 114 34.27 9.84 1.43
CA GLY A 114 34.23 11.30 1.49
C GLY A 114 32.85 11.90 1.19
N ILE A 115 31.78 11.13 1.37
CA ILE A 115 30.39 11.58 1.18
C ILE A 115 29.71 11.67 2.56
N PRO A 116 28.91 12.71 2.84
CA PRO A 116 28.13 12.77 4.07
C PRO A 116 27.18 11.58 4.21
N GLU A 117 26.77 11.29 5.44
CA GLU A 117 25.78 10.26 5.74
C GLU A 117 24.40 10.60 5.13
N PHE A 118 23.59 9.57 4.84
CA PHE A 118 22.20 9.78 4.49
C PHE A 118 21.40 10.35 5.65
N ASP A 119 20.31 11.06 5.33
CA ASP A 119 19.31 11.38 6.34
C ASP A 119 18.76 10.10 6.96
N SER A 120 18.65 10.11 8.29
CA SER A 120 18.04 9.07 9.11
C SER A 120 16.56 8.81 8.79
N ARG A 121 15.94 9.64 7.96
CA ARG A 121 14.52 9.53 7.61
C ARG A 121 14.31 9.60 6.10
N ILE A 122 13.41 8.75 5.62
CA ILE A 122 12.91 8.77 4.25
C ILE A 122 11.45 9.20 4.21
N THR A 123 11.15 10.09 3.28
CA THR A 123 9.77 10.37 2.89
C THR A 123 9.45 9.58 1.62
N MET A 124 8.28 8.95 1.58
CA MET A 124 7.85 8.18 0.42
C MET A 124 6.49 8.69 -0.05
N ASN A 125 6.27 8.64 -1.36
CA ASN A 125 5.00 8.95 -1.99
C ASN A 125 4.46 7.68 -2.61
N GLY A 126 3.17 7.49 -2.50
CA GLY A 126 2.54 6.28 -2.98
C GLY A 126 1.06 6.44 -3.18
N GLY A 127 0.41 5.31 -3.33
CA GLY A 127 -1.02 5.24 -3.42
C GLY A 127 -1.49 3.85 -3.10
N GLY A 128 -2.79 3.77 -2.91
CA GLY A 128 -3.44 2.52 -2.66
C GLY A 128 -4.88 2.58 -3.13
N GLY A 129 -5.49 1.43 -3.07
CA GLY A 129 -6.92 1.32 -3.24
C GLY A 129 -7.41 0.02 -2.64
N TRP A 130 -8.67 0.01 -2.25
CA TRP A 130 -9.31 -1.13 -1.64
C TRP A 130 -10.78 -1.18 -2.00
N ALA A 131 -11.37 -2.36 -1.90
CA ALA A 131 -12.79 -2.61 -2.04
C ALA A 131 -13.30 -3.44 -0.86
N PHE A 132 -14.53 -3.19 -0.41
CA PHE A 132 -15.18 -4.03 0.58
C PHE A 132 -15.56 -5.38 -0.02
N LEU A 133 -15.17 -6.46 0.67
CA LEU A 133 -15.63 -7.82 0.35
C LEU A 133 -16.91 -8.18 1.13
N GLY A 134 -17.13 -7.52 2.27
CA GLY A 134 -18.29 -7.75 3.15
C GLY A 134 -17.86 -7.87 4.62
N HIS A 135 -18.81 -7.77 5.55
CA HIS A 135 -18.58 -7.93 6.99
C HIS A 135 -17.44 -7.04 7.56
N GLY A 136 -17.22 -5.86 6.97
CA GLY A 136 -16.15 -4.94 7.36
C GLY A 136 -14.75 -5.40 6.96
N ILE A 137 -14.62 -6.40 6.08
CA ILE A 137 -13.36 -6.81 5.47
C ILE A 137 -13.17 -6.05 4.16
N ARG A 138 -11.96 -5.53 3.95
CA ARG A 138 -11.52 -4.90 2.70
C ARG A 138 -10.29 -5.60 2.18
N ILE A 139 -10.18 -5.63 0.87
CA ILE A 139 -9.00 -6.10 0.15
C ILE A 139 -8.57 -5.05 -0.86
N GLY A 140 -7.28 -5.01 -1.18
CA GLY A 140 -6.77 -3.95 -2.02
C GLY A 140 -5.31 -4.09 -2.40
N GLY A 141 -4.76 -2.98 -2.90
CA GLY A 141 -3.34 -2.81 -3.19
C GLY A 141 -2.82 -1.56 -2.50
N LEU A 142 -1.55 -1.61 -2.10
CA LEU A 142 -0.81 -0.47 -1.59
C LEU A 142 0.57 -0.46 -2.22
N GLY A 143 1.10 0.70 -2.55
CA GLY A 143 2.50 0.84 -2.93
C GLY A 143 3.04 2.22 -2.62
N ALA A 144 4.36 2.30 -2.45
CA ALA A 144 5.08 3.54 -2.18
C ALA A 144 6.48 3.50 -2.76
N HIS A 145 7.01 4.68 -3.08
CA HIS A 145 8.37 4.90 -3.52
C HIS A 145 8.94 6.14 -2.82
N GLY A 146 10.18 6.04 -2.34
CA GLY A 146 10.94 7.16 -1.78
C GLY A 146 12.41 7.05 -2.13
N GLN A 147 13.10 8.17 -2.02
CA GLN A 147 14.54 8.25 -2.25
C GLN A 147 15.20 9.19 -1.25
N VAL A 148 16.42 8.86 -0.85
CA VAL A 148 17.34 9.75 -0.13
C VAL A 148 18.64 9.87 -0.93
N LYS A 149 19.24 11.06 -0.89
CA LYS A 149 20.44 11.38 -1.66
C LYS A 149 21.48 11.98 -0.74
N SER A 150 22.73 11.62 -0.96
CA SER A 150 23.87 12.28 -0.35
C SER A 150 24.92 12.56 -1.42
N SER A 151 25.51 13.75 -1.35
CA SER A 151 26.52 14.19 -2.31
C SER A 151 27.71 14.81 -1.59
N GLY A 152 28.90 14.58 -2.15
CA GLY A 152 30.17 15.04 -1.63
C GLY A 152 31.17 15.26 -2.76
N GLY A 153 32.39 15.65 -2.41
CA GLY A 153 33.44 15.77 -3.42
C GLY A 153 34.77 16.23 -2.86
N ASP A 154 35.82 15.69 -3.44
CA ASP A 154 37.20 15.91 -3.03
C ASP A 154 37.92 16.77 -4.09
N LYS A 155 38.79 17.66 -3.62
CA LYS A 155 39.74 18.35 -4.50
C LYS A 155 40.96 17.45 -4.65
N ILE A 156 41.30 17.09 -5.89
CA ILE A 156 42.56 16.42 -6.18
C ILE A 156 43.67 17.46 -6.44
N SER A 157 44.92 17.06 -6.20
CA SER A 157 46.11 17.94 -6.14
C SER A 157 46.37 18.80 -7.38
N ASN A 158 45.72 18.51 -8.52
CA ASN A 158 45.81 19.27 -9.77
C ASN A 158 44.69 20.32 -9.93
N GLY A 159 43.91 20.60 -8.88
CA GLY A 159 42.81 21.59 -8.91
C GLY A 159 41.50 21.06 -9.48
N THR A 160 41.47 19.84 -10.04
CA THR A 160 40.24 19.19 -10.49
C THR A 160 39.42 18.73 -9.27
N ARG A 161 38.10 18.92 -9.31
CA ARG A 161 37.17 18.43 -8.29
C ARG A 161 36.53 17.13 -8.79
N ILE A 162 36.55 16.09 -7.95
CA ILE A 162 35.79 14.86 -8.19
C ILE A 162 34.55 14.95 -7.32
N ASN A 163 33.39 14.99 -7.95
CA ASN A 163 32.10 14.98 -7.27
C ASN A 163 31.57 13.55 -7.22
N LYS A 164 30.90 13.21 -6.12
CA LYS A 164 30.30 11.90 -5.89
C LYS A 164 28.88 12.10 -5.36
N GLU A 165 27.94 11.32 -5.86
CA GLU A 165 26.56 11.26 -5.38
C GLU A 165 26.17 9.79 -5.20
N VAL A 166 25.52 9.49 -4.07
CA VAL A 166 24.87 8.20 -3.85
C VAL A 166 23.40 8.46 -3.61
N THR A 167 22.55 7.74 -4.34
CA THR A 167 21.10 7.78 -4.19
C THR A 167 20.62 6.40 -3.72
N LEU A 168 19.93 6.36 -2.58
CA LEU A 168 19.21 5.18 -2.10
C LEU A 168 17.73 5.37 -2.39
N SER A 169 17.15 4.47 -3.18
CA SER A 169 15.72 4.43 -3.49
C SER A 169 15.09 3.17 -2.94
N ILE A 170 13.95 3.32 -2.27
CA ILE A 170 13.18 2.20 -1.72
C ILE A 170 11.79 2.28 -2.32
N ASN A 171 11.34 1.18 -2.92
CA ASN A 171 9.95 1.03 -3.33
C ASN A 171 9.37 -0.29 -2.83
N PHE A 172 8.10 -0.27 -2.44
CA PHE A 172 7.38 -1.47 -2.09
C PHE A 172 5.96 -1.42 -2.64
N GLY A 173 5.37 -2.59 -2.86
CA GLY A 173 4.00 -2.78 -3.29
C GLY A 173 3.46 -4.12 -2.83
N GLY A 174 2.16 -4.19 -2.57
CA GLY A 174 1.58 -5.44 -2.11
C GLY A 174 0.07 -5.46 -2.03
N PHE A 175 -0.44 -6.65 -1.70
CA PHE A 175 -1.84 -6.93 -1.47
C PHE A 175 -2.22 -6.55 -0.03
N LEU A 176 -3.27 -5.76 0.11
CA LEU A 176 -3.79 -5.23 1.36
C LEU A 176 -4.99 -6.06 1.81
N ILE A 177 -5.04 -6.40 3.10
CA ILE A 177 -6.22 -6.99 3.76
C ILE A 177 -6.46 -6.25 5.07
N GLU A 178 -7.65 -5.69 5.26
CA GLU A 178 -8.01 -4.91 6.44
C GLU A 178 -9.37 -5.32 7.01
N LYS A 179 -9.48 -5.28 8.34
CA LYS A 179 -10.73 -5.34 9.08
C LYS A 179 -11.07 -3.97 9.64
N VAL A 180 -12.32 -3.55 9.46
CA VAL A 180 -12.77 -2.19 9.69
C VAL A 180 -13.89 -2.15 10.69
N TYR A 181 -13.77 -1.22 11.63
CA TYR A 181 -14.71 -0.89 12.66
C TYR A 181 -15.15 0.56 12.50
N HIS A 182 -16.42 0.85 12.76
CA HIS A 182 -17.00 2.18 12.61
C HIS A 182 -17.47 2.68 13.98
N PRO A 183 -16.56 3.21 14.81
CA PRO A 183 -16.90 3.63 16.17
C PRO A 183 -17.90 4.80 16.19
N PHE A 184 -17.80 5.71 15.22
CA PHE A 184 -18.71 6.84 15.05
C PHE A 184 -19.16 6.99 13.59
N ASN A 185 -20.19 7.82 13.38
CA ASN A 185 -20.60 8.22 12.04
C ASN A 185 -19.43 8.95 11.36
N LYS A 186 -19.10 8.56 10.12
CA LYS A 186 -17.98 9.10 9.29
C LYS A 186 -16.56 8.67 9.69
N THR A 187 -16.37 7.99 10.81
CA THR A 187 -15.03 7.51 11.21
C THR A 187 -14.84 6.03 10.92
N GLU A 188 -13.61 5.65 10.60
CA GLU A 188 -13.20 4.27 10.40
C GLU A 188 -11.94 4.02 11.22
N LEU A 189 -11.96 2.96 12.03
CA LEU A 189 -10.78 2.39 12.65
C LEU A 189 -10.52 1.05 11.95
N TYR A 190 -9.32 0.81 11.47
CA TYR A 190 -9.00 -0.41 10.75
C TYR A 190 -7.66 -0.99 11.18
N LEU A 191 -7.60 -2.31 11.16
CA LEU A 191 -6.43 -3.12 11.43
C LEU A 191 -6.24 -4.06 10.25
N GLY A 192 -5.02 -4.16 9.74
CA GLY A 192 -4.76 -4.99 8.59
C GLY A 192 -3.28 -5.25 8.37
N THR A 193 -2.99 -5.87 7.24
CA THR A 193 -1.62 -6.06 6.78
C THR A 193 -1.56 -5.93 5.27
N THR A 194 -0.44 -5.39 4.79
CA THR A 194 -0.04 -5.51 3.38
C THR A 194 1.02 -6.59 3.27
N ILE A 195 0.91 -7.46 2.28
CA ILE A 195 1.90 -8.50 1.98
C ILE A 195 2.31 -8.33 0.53
N GLY A 196 3.61 -8.28 0.26
CA GLY A 196 4.09 -8.09 -1.09
C GLY A 196 5.60 -8.10 -1.20
N GLY A 197 6.12 -7.24 -2.07
CA GLY A 197 7.54 -7.14 -2.32
C GLY A 197 7.94 -5.73 -2.69
N GLY A 198 9.23 -5.56 -2.91
CA GLY A 198 9.79 -4.29 -3.26
C GLY A 198 11.17 -4.43 -3.85
N ASN A 199 11.75 -3.29 -4.19
CA ASN A 199 13.11 -3.19 -4.66
C ASN A 199 13.82 -2.03 -3.96
N THR A 200 15.06 -2.28 -3.57
CA THR A 200 15.98 -1.25 -3.09
C THR A 200 17.00 -1.04 -4.19
N ASN A 201 17.19 0.22 -4.57
CA ASN A 201 18.15 0.61 -5.58
C ASN A 201 19.17 1.56 -4.97
N LEU A 202 20.45 1.27 -5.17
CA LEU A 202 21.58 2.07 -4.75
C LEU A 202 22.34 2.50 -5.99
N LYS A 203 22.24 3.79 -6.34
CA LYS A 203 22.90 4.39 -7.48
C LYS A 203 24.11 5.19 -7.03
N PHE A 204 25.28 4.86 -7.56
CA PHE A 204 26.54 5.56 -7.34
C PHE A 204 26.90 6.33 -8.60
N ASN A 205 27.09 7.63 -8.45
CA ASN A 205 27.54 8.52 -9.51
C ASN A 205 28.83 9.20 -9.07
N GLN A 206 29.84 9.17 -9.92
CA GLN A 206 31.05 9.99 -9.80
C GLN A 206 31.24 10.73 -11.11
N TRP A 207 31.62 12.01 -11.03
CA TRP A 207 32.00 12.78 -12.20
C TRP A 207 33.13 13.75 -11.87
N SER A 208 33.98 14.02 -12.86
CA SER A 208 35.08 14.97 -12.74
C SER A 208 34.76 16.29 -13.42
N GLY A 209 35.11 17.40 -12.75
CA GLY A 209 34.75 18.75 -13.21
C GLY A 209 33.46 19.26 -12.57
N ALA A 210 33.27 20.57 -12.58
CA ALA A 210 32.00 21.16 -12.20
C ALA A 210 31.06 21.04 -13.41
N ALA A 211 29.88 20.45 -13.24
CA ALA A 211 28.79 20.75 -14.15
C ALA A 211 28.27 22.14 -13.77
N ASP A 212 29.04 23.19 -14.08
CA ASP A 212 28.58 24.55 -13.85
C ASP A 212 27.51 24.87 -14.88
N TRP A 213 26.41 25.48 -14.45
CA TRP A 213 25.31 25.84 -15.34
C TRP A 213 25.79 26.67 -16.53
N SER A 214 26.79 27.54 -16.32
CA SER A 214 27.41 28.34 -17.38
C SER A 214 28.33 27.51 -18.30
N GLU A 215 29.07 26.54 -17.76
CA GLU A 215 29.92 25.64 -18.55
C GLU A 215 29.09 24.68 -19.42
N LEU A 216 27.91 24.26 -18.95
CA LEU A 216 26.97 23.44 -19.73
C LEU A 216 26.50 24.15 -21.02
N TRP A 217 26.30 25.47 -20.99
CA TRP A 217 25.95 26.23 -22.19
C TRP A 217 27.17 26.52 -23.07
N ASN A 218 28.34 26.74 -22.48
CA ASN A 218 29.57 27.04 -23.20
C ASN A 218 30.10 25.85 -24.01
N GLY A 219 29.86 24.60 -23.57
CA GLY A 219 30.23 23.39 -24.31
C GLY A 219 29.46 23.17 -25.62
N TYR A 220 28.37 23.90 -25.86
CA TYR A 220 27.63 23.89 -27.14
C TYR A 220 27.96 25.08 -28.03
N ASN A 221 28.91 25.93 -27.62
CA ASN A 221 29.42 27.02 -28.43
C ASN A 221 30.67 26.52 -29.15
N ASN A 222 30.66 26.51 -30.49
CA ASN A 222 31.68 25.87 -31.35
C ASN A 222 33.12 26.43 -31.20
N ASP A 223 33.32 27.45 -30.37
CA ASP A 223 34.61 28.11 -30.16
C ASP A 223 35.50 27.40 -29.11
N TRP A 224 35.00 26.35 -28.44
CA TRP A 224 35.73 25.64 -27.39
C TRP A 224 35.75 24.12 -27.62
N ILE A 225 36.45 23.67 -28.67
CA ILE A 225 36.84 22.25 -28.78
C ILE A 225 37.98 22.04 -27.79
N ASP A 226 37.63 21.60 -26.58
CA ASP A 226 38.61 21.12 -25.61
C ASP A 226 39.30 19.89 -26.19
N THR A 227 40.58 20.07 -26.54
CA THR A 227 41.44 19.04 -27.14
C THR A 227 42.19 18.25 -26.09
N ASP A 228 42.05 18.58 -24.80
CA ASP A 228 42.52 17.76 -23.69
C ASP A 228 41.55 16.60 -23.47
N SER A 229 41.75 15.57 -24.26
CA SER A 229 41.13 14.24 -24.20
C SER A 229 41.46 13.44 -22.92
N GLY A 230 41.57 14.10 -21.77
CA GLY A 230 41.81 13.48 -20.48
C GLY A 230 41.14 14.26 -19.37
N LYS A 231 40.10 13.68 -18.75
CA LYS A 231 39.53 13.95 -17.41
C LYS A 231 37.99 13.83 -17.35
N TYR A 232 37.39 12.86 -18.02
CA TYR A 232 36.06 12.36 -17.62
C TYR A 232 36.26 10.97 -17.01
N THR A 233 36.51 10.94 -15.71
CA THR A 233 36.48 9.70 -14.91
C THR A 233 35.08 9.57 -14.31
N ASP A 234 34.10 9.55 -15.20
CA ASP A 234 32.70 9.46 -14.85
C ASP A 234 32.35 7.99 -14.67
N TYR A 235 31.82 7.66 -13.50
CA TYR A 235 31.42 6.30 -13.16
C TYR A 235 29.99 6.32 -12.63
N GLU A 236 29.13 5.55 -13.29
CA GLU A 236 27.78 5.27 -12.84
C GLU A 236 27.66 3.78 -12.59
N ASN A 237 27.27 3.39 -11.37
CA ASN A 237 26.95 2.01 -11.04
C ASN A 237 25.60 1.95 -10.33
N GLU A 238 24.76 1.01 -10.73
CA GLU A 238 23.44 0.81 -10.15
C GLU A 238 23.31 -0.59 -9.57
N LEU A 239 23.00 -0.67 -8.28
CA LEU A 239 22.78 -1.92 -7.58
C LEU A 239 21.32 -2.02 -7.17
N SER A 240 20.70 -3.15 -7.48
CA SER A 240 19.31 -3.43 -7.12
C SER A 240 19.21 -4.68 -6.26
N CYS A 241 18.30 -4.66 -5.28
CA CYS A 241 17.99 -5.81 -4.44
C CYS A 241 16.48 -5.96 -4.29
N GLY A 242 15.95 -7.08 -4.77
CA GLY A 242 14.55 -7.45 -4.57
C GLY A 242 14.34 -8.03 -3.18
N TYR A 243 13.23 -7.68 -2.54
CA TYR A 243 12.89 -8.19 -1.22
C TYR A 243 11.39 -8.46 -1.08
N PHE A 244 11.07 -9.33 -0.12
CA PHE A 244 9.70 -9.55 0.34
C PHE A 244 9.39 -8.60 1.49
N THR A 245 8.14 -8.16 1.60
CA THR A 245 7.71 -7.25 2.65
C THR A 245 6.35 -7.61 3.26
N VAL A 246 6.23 -7.32 4.55
CA VAL A 246 4.98 -7.39 5.30
C VAL A 246 4.82 -6.09 6.07
N LEU A 247 3.63 -5.51 6.03
CA LEU A 247 3.31 -4.25 6.67
C LEU A 247 2.00 -4.39 7.46
N PRO A 248 2.04 -4.92 8.70
CA PRO A 248 0.94 -4.78 9.63
C PRO A 248 0.69 -3.30 9.94
N THR A 249 -0.58 -2.89 9.89
CA THR A 249 -0.99 -1.49 10.07
C THR A 249 -2.24 -1.39 10.93
N ILE A 250 -2.28 -0.33 11.73
CA ILE A 250 -3.50 0.20 12.32
C ILE A 250 -3.69 1.62 11.80
N GLY A 251 -4.91 1.95 11.44
CA GLY A 251 -5.23 3.25 10.87
C GLY A 251 -6.58 3.78 11.32
N PHE A 252 -6.66 5.10 11.28
CA PHE A 252 -7.88 5.86 11.53
C PHE A 252 -8.16 6.74 10.32
N ARG A 253 -9.41 6.77 9.87
CA ARG A 253 -9.85 7.60 8.75
C ARG A 253 -11.12 8.36 9.10
N TYR A 254 -11.18 9.61 8.67
CA TYR A 254 -12.34 10.48 8.77
C TYR A 254 -12.86 10.83 7.38
N ASN A 255 -14.11 10.43 7.13
CA ASN A 255 -14.84 10.70 5.90
C ASN A 255 -15.54 12.06 6.02
N PHE A 256 -14.90 13.13 5.53
CA PHE A 256 -15.51 14.46 5.55
C PHE A 256 -16.70 14.53 4.58
N PHE A 257 -16.58 13.88 3.41
CA PHE A 257 -17.66 13.64 2.46
C PHE A 257 -17.93 12.16 2.26
N ARG A 258 -19.09 11.83 1.67
CA ARG A 258 -19.42 10.45 1.25
C ARG A 258 -18.49 9.92 0.18
N TRP A 259 -17.73 10.80 -0.48
CA TRP A 259 -16.82 10.48 -1.56
C TRP A 259 -15.34 10.75 -1.26
N ALA A 260 -15.03 11.35 -0.10
CA ALA A 260 -13.67 11.78 0.24
C ALA A 260 -13.36 11.66 1.72
N ALA A 261 -12.15 11.21 2.01
CA ALA A 261 -11.69 10.91 3.35
C ALA A 261 -10.20 11.20 3.53
N VAL A 262 -9.83 11.54 4.75
CA VAL A 262 -8.44 11.72 5.19
C VAL A 262 -8.15 10.78 6.34
N GLY A 263 -6.97 10.19 6.39
CA GLY A 263 -6.63 9.23 7.43
C GLY A 263 -5.16 9.19 7.75
N VAL A 264 -4.88 8.65 8.93
CA VAL A 264 -3.53 8.45 9.46
C VAL A 264 -3.35 6.99 9.83
N ASN A 265 -2.14 6.49 9.70
CA ASN A 265 -1.82 5.10 9.97
C ASN A 265 -0.43 5.02 10.55
N VAL A 266 -0.27 4.01 11.39
CA VAL A 266 1.03 3.56 11.86
C VAL A 266 1.13 2.08 11.58
N GLY A 267 2.30 1.67 11.12
CA GLY A 267 2.60 0.27 10.87
C GLY A 267 4.06 -0.03 11.14
N TYR A 268 4.40 -1.30 11.04
CA TYR A 268 5.79 -1.74 11.07
C TYR A 268 6.09 -2.39 9.73
N LEU A 269 7.00 -1.81 8.95
CA LEU A 269 7.38 -2.31 7.65
C LEU A 269 8.52 -3.31 7.83
N TYR A 270 8.25 -4.59 7.63
CA TYR A 270 9.27 -5.62 7.57
C TYR A 270 9.84 -5.66 6.16
N MET A 271 11.12 -5.35 6.01
CA MET A 271 11.85 -5.59 4.78
C MET A 271 13.31 -5.92 5.08
N HIS A 272 13.79 -6.98 4.48
CA HIS A 272 15.15 -7.46 4.70
C HIS A 272 15.79 -7.75 3.35
N GLN A 273 16.85 -7.02 3.03
CA GLN A 273 17.63 -7.19 1.81
C GLN A 273 18.79 -8.14 2.10
N LYS A 274 18.72 -9.34 1.52
CA LYS A 274 19.79 -10.34 1.67
C LYS A 274 20.96 -10.02 0.75
N GLN A 275 22.17 -10.33 1.19
CA GLN A 275 23.43 -10.24 0.46
C GLN A 275 23.32 -10.91 -0.92
N GLU A 276 22.77 -12.12 -0.96
CA GLU A 276 22.59 -12.90 -2.20
C GLU A 276 21.57 -12.28 -3.17
N GLY A 277 20.79 -11.28 -2.74
CA GLY A 277 19.78 -10.60 -3.54
C GLY A 277 20.30 -9.44 -4.38
N TRP A 278 21.50 -8.93 -4.08
CA TRP A 278 22.06 -7.77 -4.77
C TRP A 278 22.52 -8.08 -6.19
N ARG A 279 22.10 -7.26 -7.14
CA ARG A 279 22.39 -7.38 -8.57
C ARG A 279 22.90 -6.07 -9.13
N MET A 280 23.93 -6.12 -9.97
CA MET A 280 24.42 -5.02 -10.79
C MET A 280 24.39 -5.50 -12.24
N ASP A 281 23.68 -4.80 -13.12
CA ASP A 281 23.44 -5.22 -14.51
C ASP A 281 22.96 -6.69 -14.64
N GLY A 282 22.09 -7.10 -13.72
CA GLY A 282 21.55 -8.47 -13.65
C GLY A 282 22.51 -9.53 -13.11
N LYS A 283 23.76 -9.18 -12.80
CA LYS A 283 24.77 -10.09 -12.24
C LYS A 283 24.83 -10.00 -10.72
N ALA A 284 25.00 -11.14 -10.05
CA ALA A 284 25.14 -11.18 -8.61
C ALA A 284 26.39 -10.40 -8.15
N VAL A 285 26.20 -9.56 -7.14
CA VAL A 285 27.29 -8.79 -6.51
C VAL A 285 27.84 -9.60 -5.34
N SER A 286 29.15 -9.88 -5.35
CA SER A 286 29.81 -10.55 -4.23
C SER A 286 30.14 -9.55 -3.11
N GLY A 287 30.04 -9.99 -1.85
CA GLY A 287 30.43 -9.17 -0.70
C GLY A 287 29.46 -8.01 -0.38
N ALA A 288 28.25 -8.00 -0.96
CA ALA A 288 27.24 -7.01 -0.60
C ALA A 288 26.78 -7.19 0.87
N PRO A 289 26.41 -6.13 1.60
CA PRO A 289 25.91 -6.25 2.97
C PRO A 289 24.50 -6.83 3.02
N ASP A 290 24.17 -7.50 4.13
CA ASP A 290 22.79 -7.74 4.54
C ASP A 290 22.26 -6.44 5.13
N ILE A 291 21.15 -5.93 4.59
CA ILE A 291 20.59 -4.66 5.04
C ILE A 291 19.17 -4.91 5.57
N ASP A 292 18.94 -4.48 6.81
CA ASP A 292 17.62 -4.50 7.44
C ASP A 292 17.14 -3.07 7.70
N VAL A 293 16.37 -2.54 6.76
CA VAL A 293 15.72 -1.23 6.90
C VAL A 293 14.31 -1.34 7.50
N SER A 294 13.98 -2.46 8.15
CA SER A 294 12.67 -2.63 8.78
C SER A 294 12.45 -1.60 9.88
N ASN A 295 11.35 -0.85 9.83
CA ASN A 295 11.06 0.17 10.84
C ASN A 295 9.58 0.52 10.94
N ILE A 296 9.25 1.33 11.93
CA ILE A 296 7.94 1.97 12.07
C ILE A 296 7.75 2.95 10.89
N ILE A 297 6.61 2.84 10.24
CA ILE A 297 6.21 3.70 9.13
C ILE A 297 4.90 4.42 9.48
N TYR A 298 4.89 5.72 9.26
CA TYR A 298 3.71 6.56 9.39
C TYR A 298 3.17 6.88 8.01
N ARG A 299 1.84 6.80 7.83
CA ARG A 299 1.17 7.07 6.56
C ARG A 299 0.02 8.06 6.75
N LEU A 300 0.08 9.18 6.05
CA LEU A 300 -1.05 10.09 5.83
C LEU A 300 -1.71 9.71 4.50
N ASN A 301 -3.04 9.59 4.49
CA ASN A 301 -3.78 9.16 3.31
C ASN A 301 -4.93 10.08 2.94
N PHE A 302 -5.13 10.25 1.64
CA PHE A 302 -6.22 10.99 1.03
C PHE A 302 -6.95 10.06 0.05
N TYR A 303 -8.11 9.59 0.46
CA TYR A 303 -8.88 8.58 -0.28
C TYR A 303 -10.16 9.17 -0.86
N PHE A 304 -10.44 8.76 -2.08
CA PHE A 304 -11.66 9.09 -2.81
C PHE A 304 -12.34 7.80 -3.26
N GLY A 305 -13.64 7.68 -3.05
CA GLY A 305 -14.36 6.43 -3.28
C GLY A 305 -15.81 6.48 -2.84
N GLY A 306 -16.54 5.38 -2.96
CA GLY A 306 -17.98 5.34 -2.64
C GLY A 306 -18.50 3.93 -2.54
#